data_AF-S4RBF8-F1
#
_entry.id   AF-S4RBF8-F1
#
_cell.length_a   1.000
_cell.length_b   1.000
_cell.length_c   1.000
_cell.angle_alpha   90.00
_cell.angle_beta   90.00
_cell.angle_gamma   90.00
#
_symmetry.space_group_name_H-M   'P 1'
#
loop_
_entity.id
_entity.type
_entity.pdbx_description
1 polymer ?
#
loop_
_entity_poly.entity_id
_entity_poly.type
_entity_poly.pdbx_seq_one_letter_code
_entity_poly.pdbx_strand_id
1 'polypeptide(L)'
;LNRMRTNYGSRCGYLMHKLCYVTKHELLGITLLLLGAYSEVERRRYRTLDGSFLSPSIILITAGCISFPVSFLGFVGALRDNLTLLRIFIFSLLAAIVVELIVGLIIVLGKEQ
;
A
#
# COMPACT_ATOMS: atom_id res chain seq x y z
N LEU A 1 17.40 -21.87 33.23
CA LEU A 1 16.11 -22.20 32.58
C LEU A 1 14.92 -21.33 33.02
N ASN A 2 14.82 -20.86 34.27
CA ASN A 2 13.63 -20.12 34.75
C ASN A 2 13.51 -18.64 34.31
N ARG A 3 14.57 -17.98 33.84
CA ARG A 3 14.50 -16.61 33.27
C ARG A 3 13.96 -16.54 31.84
N MET A 4 13.85 -17.67 31.14
CA MET A 4 13.36 -17.70 29.76
C MET A 4 11.82 -17.80 29.70
N ARG A 5 11.17 -18.37 30.72
CA ARG A 5 9.71 -18.61 30.71
C ARG A 5 8.89 -17.35 31.02
N THR A 6 9.42 -16.40 31.81
CA THR A 6 8.73 -15.15 32.15
C THR A 6 8.74 -14.11 31.02
N ASN A 7 9.66 -14.23 30.05
CA ASN A 7 9.75 -13.29 28.92
C ASN A 7 8.74 -13.61 27.80
N TYR A 8 8.25 -14.84 27.69
CA TYR A 8 7.26 -15.22 26.67
C TYR A 8 5.84 -14.69 26.98
N GLY A 9 5.47 -14.56 28.26
CA GLY A 9 4.14 -14.06 28.67
C GLY A 9 3.90 -12.59 28.30
N SER A 10 4.90 -11.72 28.45
CA SER A 10 4.80 -10.29 28.12
C SER A 10 5.03 -9.98 26.63
N ARG A 11 5.79 -10.84 25.94
CA ARG A 11 5.96 -10.77 24.48
C ARG A 11 4.68 -11.14 23.74
N CYS A 12 3.86 -12.04 24.28
CA CYS A 12 2.61 -12.47 23.64
C CYS A 12 1.66 -11.28 23.40
N GLY A 13 1.50 -10.38 24.38
CA GLY A 13 0.71 -9.16 24.23
C GLY A 13 1.30 -8.15 23.23
N TYR A 14 2.63 -7.98 23.23
CA TYR A 14 3.32 -7.12 22.26
C TYR A 14 3.27 -7.65 20.82
N LEU A 15 3.37 -8.97 20.65
CA LEU A 15 3.23 -9.65 19.37
C LEU A 15 1.79 -9.51 18.85
N MET A 16 0.78 -9.64 19.73
CA MET A 16 -0.62 -9.44 19.38
C MET A 16 -0.90 -8.00 18.93
N HIS A 17 -0.32 -7.00 19.58
CA HIS A 17 -0.49 -5.60 19.15
C HIS A 17 0.16 -5.34 17.78
N LYS A 18 1.36 -5.90 17.53
CA LYS A 18 2.03 -5.84 16.21
C LYS A 18 1.25 -6.58 15.13
N LEU A 19 0.75 -7.78 15.41
CA LEU A 19 -0.07 -8.59 14.50
C LEU A 19 -1.38 -7.87 14.16
N CYS A 20 -2.05 -7.27 15.17
CA CYS A 20 -3.26 -6.49 14.97
C CYS A 20 -3.03 -5.27 14.06
N TYR A 21 -1.89 -4.57 14.24
CA TYR A 21 -1.52 -3.44 13.40
C TYR A 21 -1.25 -3.84 11.95
N VAL A 22 -0.59 -4.98 11.72
CA VAL A 22 -0.35 -5.52 10.38
C VAL A 22 -1.65 -5.94 9.70
N THR A 23 -2.55 -6.62 10.41
CA THR A 23 -3.86 -7.03 9.84
C THR A 23 -4.73 -5.84 9.43
N LYS A 24 -4.62 -4.70 10.13
CA LYS A 24 -5.33 -3.47 9.76
C LYS A 24 -4.83 -2.92 8.41
N HIS A 25 -3.53 -2.97 8.17
CA HIS A 25 -2.92 -2.46 6.95
C HIS A 25 -3.30 -3.29 5.72
N GLU A 26 -3.32 -4.63 5.85
CA GLU A 26 -3.75 -5.54 4.78
C GLU A 26 -5.20 -5.25 4.32
N LEU A 27 -6.09 -4.99 5.28
CA LEU A 27 -7.49 -4.67 5.00
C LEU A 27 -7.64 -3.34 4.25
N LEU A 28 -6.79 -2.36 4.54
CA LEU A 28 -6.74 -1.07 3.83
C LEU A 28 -6.24 -1.23 2.39
N GLY A 29 -5.21 -2.06 2.16
CA GLY A 29 -4.69 -2.33 0.82
C GLY A 29 -5.73 -3.00 -0.09
N ILE A 30 -6.46 -3.98 0.44
CA ILE A 30 -7.51 -4.71 -0.31
C ILE A 30 -8.69 -3.79 -0.62
N THR A 31 -9.13 -2.96 0.35
CA THR A 31 -10.23 -2.00 0.13
C THR A 31 -9.87 -0.90 -0.87
N LEU A 32 -8.62 -0.44 -0.91
CA LEU A 32 -8.13 0.51 -1.93
C LEU A 32 -8.10 -0.09 -3.34
N LEU A 33 -7.66 -1.35 -3.48
CA LEU A 33 -7.69 -2.08 -4.75
C LEU A 33 -9.12 -2.27 -5.26
N LEU A 34 -10.04 -2.64 -4.37
CA LEU A 34 -11.48 -2.75 -4.67
C LEU A 34 -12.11 -1.41 -5.05
N LEU A 35 -11.80 -0.31 -4.34
CA LEU A 35 -12.29 1.03 -4.71
C LEU A 35 -11.76 1.48 -6.07
N GLY A 36 -10.48 1.21 -6.35
CA GLY A 36 -9.86 1.49 -7.64
C GLY A 36 -10.56 0.74 -8.78
N ALA A 37 -10.73 -0.57 -8.64
CA ALA A 37 -11.42 -1.40 -9.63
C ALA A 37 -12.90 -1.02 -9.79
N TYR A 38 -13.62 -0.76 -8.68
CA TYR A 38 -15.02 -0.34 -8.70
C TYR A 38 -15.20 0.97 -9.48
N SER A 39 -14.35 1.96 -9.21
CA SER A 39 -14.39 3.24 -9.91
C SER A 39 -14.00 3.15 -11.39
N GLU A 40 -13.21 2.14 -11.77
CA GLU A 40 -12.93 1.85 -13.19
C GLU A 40 -14.14 1.23 -13.90
N VAL A 41 -14.85 0.29 -13.26
CA VAL A 41 -16.06 -0.34 -13.82
C VAL A 41 -17.15 0.70 -14.06
N GLU A 42 -17.34 1.62 -13.12
CA GLU A 42 -18.31 2.69 -13.24
C GLU A 42 -17.89 3.66 -14.36
N ARG A 43 -16.60 4.01 -14.47
CA ARG A 43 -16.08 4.84 -15.59
C ARG A 43 -16.14 4.18 -16.96
N ARG A 44 -15.93 2.86 -17.06
CA ARG A 44 -16.05 2.11 -18.34
C ARG A 44 -17.47 2.17 -18.91
N ARG A 45 -18.49 2.40 -18.07
CA ARG A 45 -19.89 2.55 -18.48
C ARG A 45 -20.18 3.91 -19.15
N TYR A 46 -19.30 4.91 -19.01
CA TYR A 46 -19.59 6.32 -19.31
C TYR A 46 -18.70 7.00 -20.38
N ARG A 47 -17.81 6.33 -21.13
CA ARG A 47 -16.89 7.08 -22.03
C ARG A 47 -16.74 6.55 -23.46
N THR A 48 -17.49 7.22 -24.34
CA THR A 48 -17.21 7.47 -25.77
C THR A 48 -16.64 8.87 -26.03
N LEU A 49 -16.01 9.53 -25.05
CA LEU A 49 -15.53 10.90 -25.25
C LEU A 49 -14.06 11.04 -24.85
N ASP A 50 -13.19 10.93 -25.84
CA ASP A 50 -11.96 11.70 -25.99
C ASP A 50 -11.13 12.00 -24.74
N GLY A 51 -9.99 11.29 -24.67
CA GLY A 51 -8.71 11.83 -24.22
C GLY A 51 -8.69 12.76 -23.01
N SER A 52 -9.05 12.29 -21.80
CA SER A 52 -8.45 12.92 -20.60
C SER A 52 -8.50 12.19 -19.27
N PHE A 53 -8.99 10.96 -19.24
CA PHE A 53 -9.15 10.22 -18.00
C PHE A 53 -8.07 9.15 -17.83
N LEU A 54 -6.81 9.60 -17.71
CA LEU A 54 -5.91 8.98 -16.72
C LEU A 54 -6.53 9.26 -15.35
N SER A 55 -7.52 8.42 -15.06
CA SER A 55 -8.43 8.54 -13.95
C SER A 55 -7.66 8.42 -12.63
N PRO A 56 -8.00 9.16 -11.56
CA PRO A 56 -7.53 8.85 -10.21
C PRO A 56 -7.67 7.36 -9.87
N SER A 57 -8.63 6.67 -10.47
CA SER A 57 -8.83 5.21 -10.42
C SER A 57 -7.63 4.39 -10.92
N ILE A 58 -6.99 4.76 -12.02
CA ILE A 58 -5.85 4.01 -12.62
C ILE A 58 -4.60 4.16 -11.74
N ILE A 59 -4.42 5.36 -11.19
CA ILE A 59 -3.35 5.68 -10.23
C ILE A 59 -3.61 4.88 -8.94
N LEU A 60 -4.85 4.86 -8.43
CA LEU A 60 -5.24 4.06 -7.27
C LEU A 60 -5.06 2.53 -7.47
N ILE A 61 -5.34 2.01 -8.67
CA ILE A 61 -5.10 0.59 -8.99
C ILE A 61 -3.59 0.28 -9.03
N THR A 62 -2.79 1.17 -9.64
CA THR A 62 -1.33 0.98 -9.75
C THR A 62 -0.66 1.04 -8.39
N ALA A 63 -0.99 2.05 -7.57
CA ALA A 63 -0.55 2.17 -6.19
C ALA A 63 -0.98 0.96 -5.33
N GLY A 64 -2.21 0.48 -5.50
CA GLY A 64 -2.74 -0.71 -4.80
C GLY A 64 -2.00 -2.00 -5.18
N CYS A 65 -1.66 -2.18 -6.46
CA CYS A 65 -0.91 -3.34 -6.95
C CYS A 65 0.52 -3.40 -6.38
N ILE A 66 1.18 -2.24 -6.21
CA ILE A 66 2.50 -2.14 -5.60
C ILE A 66 2.42 -2.34 -4.07
N SER A 67 1.32 -1.92 -3.44
CA SER A 67 1.12 -2.01 -1.99
C SER A 67 0.76 -3.42 -1.48
N PHE A 68 0.34 -4.32 -2.38
CA PHE A 68 0.01 -5.71 -2.07
C PHE A 68 1.24 -6.57 -1.65
N PRO A 69 2.32 -6.69 -2.46
CA PRO A 69 3.53 -7.42 -2.05
C PRO A 69 4.27 -6.75 -0.88
N VAL A 70 4.11 -5.43 -0.78
CA VAL A 70 4.58 -4.58 0.32
C VAL A 70 3.97 -5.04 1.66
N SER A 71 2.67 -5.30 1.74
CA SER A 71 2.04 -5.77 2.99
C SER A 71 2.57 -7.15 3.43
N PHE A 72 2.86 -8.04 2.48
CA PHE A 72 3.55 -9.31 2.74
C PHE A 72 4.96 -9.12 3.31
N LEU A 73 5.74 -8.20 2.76
CA LEU A 73 7.08 -7.86 3.29
C LEU A 73 6.99 -7.22 4.68
N GLY A 74 5.93 -6.46 4.98
CA GLY A 74 5.65 -5.93 6.31
C GLY A 74 5.34 -7.02 7.35
N PHE A 75 4.59 -8.05 6.97
CA PHE A 75 4.32 -9.22 7.80
C PHE A 75 5.62 -10.03 8.08
N VAL A 76 6.44 -10.26 7.06
CA VAL A 76 7.74 -10.97 7.20
C VAL A 76 8.77 -10.12 7.97
N GLY A 77 8.77 -8.80 7.78
CA GLY A 77 9.62 -7.85 8.50
C GLY A 77 9.26 -7.69 9.98
N ALA A 78 8.02 -8.00 10.38
CA ALA A 78 7.64 -8.05 11.79
C ALA A 78 8.23 -9.27 12.53
N LEU A 79 8.51 -10.37 11.80
CA LEU A 79 9.13 -11.59 12.32
C LEU A 79 10.66 -11.50 12.35
N ARG A 80 11.25 -10.80 11.39
CA ARG A 80 12.70 -10.60 11.32
C ARG A 80 13.01 -9.25 11.97
N ASP A 81 13.49 -9.25 13.21
CA ASP A 81 13.94 -8.09 14.01
C ASP A 81 15.06 -7.29 13.31
N ASN A 82 14.75 -6.73 12.14
CA ASN A 82 15.72 -6.18 11.22
C ASN A 82 15.10 -4.93 10.60
N LEU A 83 15.27 -3.83 11.34
CA LEU A 83 14.80 -2.47 11.00
C LEU A 83 15.23 -2.02 9.59
N THR A 84 16.28 -2.63 9.05
CA THR A 84 16.79 -2.42 7.68
C THR A 84 15.73 -2.72 6.61
N LEU A 85 14.95 -3.79 6.77
CA LEU A 85 13.93 -4.18 5.78
C LEU A 85 12.79 -3.14 5.76
N LEU A 86 12.40 -2.67 6.95
CA LEU A 86 11.36 -1.64 7.12
C LEU A 86 11.78 -0.29 6.54
N ARG A 87 13.06 0.04 6.61
CA ARG A 87 13.59 1.30 6.08
C ARG A 87 13.56 1.35 4.56
N ILE A 88 13.97 0.26 3.91
CA ILE A 88 13.92 0.10 2.44
C ILE A 88 12.47 0.13 1.96
N PHE A 89 11.57 -0.46 2.74
CA PHE A 89 10.14 -0.50 2.48
C PHE A 89 9.47 0.89 2.47
N ILE A 90 9.73 1.73 3.49
CA ILE A 90 9.18 3.09 3.52
C ILE A 90 9.77 3.91 2.35
N PHE A 91 11.05 3.70 2.04
CA PHE A 91 11.70 4.38 0.93
C PHE A 91 11.11 3.99 -0.43
N SER A 92 10.79 2.71 -0.66
CA SER A 92 10.17 2.27 -1.91
C SER A 92 8.75 2.82 -2.09
N LEU A 93 7.95 2.87 -1.01
CA LEU A 93 6.63 3.48 -1.04
C LEU A 93 6.68 4.98 -1.31
N LEU A 94 7.57 5.69 -0.64
CA LEU A 94 7.75 7.13 -0.85
C LEU A 94 8.17 7.43 -2.30
N ALA A 95 9.12 6.67 -2.84
CA ALA A 95 9.56 6.81 -4.22
C ALA A 95 8.43 6.55 -5.22
N ALA A 96 7.60 5.53 -4.99
CA ALA A 96 6.45 5.23 -5.86
C ALA A 96 5.44 6.40 -5.88
N ILE A 97 5.11 6.97 -4.72
CA ILE A 97 4.19 8.11 -4.61
C ILE A 97 4.75 9.35 -5.33
N VAL A 98 6.05 9.62 -5.19
CA VAL A 98 6.70 10.75 -5.86
C VAL A 98 6.66 10.57 -7.39
N VAL A 99 6.93 9.36 -7.89
CA VAL A 99 6.85 9.05 -9.32
C VAL A 99 5.42 9.20 -9.83
N GLU A 100 4.42 8.67 -9.13
CA GLU A 100 3.01 8.85 -9.50
C GLU A 100 2.58 10.31 -9.51
N LEU A 101 3.06 11.13 -8.56
CA LEU A 101 2.78 12.56 -8.52
C LEU A 101 3.38 13.29 -9.72
N ILE A 102 4.63 12.98 -10.10
CA ILE A 102 5.29 13.57 -11.27
C ILE A 102 4.55 13.18 -12.55
N VAL A 103 4.20 11.90 -12.71
CA VAL A 103 3.44 11.42 -13.87
C VAL A 103 2.08 12.13 -13.96
N GLY A 104 1.35 12.22 -12.83
CA GLY A 104 0.08 12.94 -12.76
C GLY A 104 0.21 14.40 -13.16
N LEU A 105 1.25 15.10 -12.69
CA LEU A 105 1.50 16.49 -13.04
C LEU A 105 1.79 16.68 -14.53
N ILE A 106 2.63 15.83 -15.12
CA ILE A 106 2.96 15.88 -16.56
C ILE A 106 1.70 15.72 -17.41
N ILE A 107 0.83 14.77 -17.05
CA ILE A 107 -0.43 14.51 -17.78
C ILE A 107 -1.37 15.71 -17.70
N VAL A 108 -1.45 16.36 -16.53
CA VAL A 108 -2.29 17.56 -16.31
C VAL A 108 -1.76 18.74 -17.11
N LEU A 109 -0.46 19.02 -17.06
CA LEU A 109 0.16 20.13 -17.77
C LEU A 109 0.11 19.95 -19.29
N GLY A 110 0.28 18.70 -19.78
CA GLY A 110 0.17 18.37 -21.19
C GLY A 110 -1.27 18.43 -21.74
N LYS A 111 -2.28 18.65 -20.88
CA LYS A 111 -3.68 18.83 -21.30
C LYS A 111 -4.10 20.30 -21.45
N GLU A 112 -3.27 21.25 -21.03
CA GLU A 112 -3.50 22.69 -21.22
C GLU A 112 -2.98 23.24 -22.57
N GLN A 113 -2.61 22.36 -23.51
CA GLN A 113 -2.23 22.71 -24.88
C GLN A 113 -3.11 21.98 -25.88
#